data_AF-A0A3P5XGM6-F1
#
_entry.id   AF-A0A3P5XGM6-F1
#
_cell.length_a   1.000
_cell.length_b   1.000
_cell.length_c   1.000
_cell.angle_alpha   90.00
_cell.angle_beta   90.00
_cell.angle_gamma   90.00
#
_symmetry.space_group_name_H-M   'P 1'
#
loop_
_entity.id
_entity.type
_entity.pdbx_description
1 polymer ?
#
loop_
_entity_poly.entity_id
_entity_poly.type
_entity_poly.pdbx_seq_one_letter_code
_entity_poly.pdbx_strand_id
1 'polypeptide(L)' 'MFVRCPGRPDWGLGQVQSNIGGRVTVNFEHAGKQVIDSRYVTLLPDFSA' A
#
# COMPACT_ATOMS: atom_id res chain seq x y z
N MET A 1 -1.48 8.53 -5.56
CA MET A 1 -0.64 8.40 -4.36
C MET A 1 -0.01 7.03 -4.39
N PHE A 2 1.32 6.97 -4.40
CA PHE A 2 2.08 5.72 -4.34
C PHE A 2 2.60 5.47 -2.93
N VAL A 3 2.72 4.21 -2.57
CA VAL A 3 3.16 3.75 -1.24
C VAL A 3 4.03 2.51 -1.35
N ARG A 4 4.84 2.27 -0.32
CA ARG A 4 5.53 1.01 -0.09
C ARG A 4 5.09 0.41 1.24
N CYS A 5 5.11 -0.92 1.33
CA CYS A 5 4.82 -1.66 2.56
C CYS A 5 6.14 -2.22 3.14
N PRO A 6 6.71 -1.61 4.20
CA PRO A 6 7.99 -2.08 4.77
C PRO A 6 7.95 -3.51 5.30
N GLY A 7 6.79 -4.00 5.74
CA GLY A 7 6.61 -5.39 6.19
C GLY A 7 6.53 -6.42 5.05
N ARG A 8 6.43 -5.94 3.80
CA ARG A 8 6.35 -6.74 2.56
C ARG A 8 7.11 -6.02 1.45
N PRO A 9 8.45 -5.89 1.57
CA PRO A 9 9.24 -5.17 0.58
C PRO A 9 9.18 -5.83 -0.81
N ASP A 10 8.91 -7.13 -0.86
CA ASP A 10 8.71 -7.95 -2.06
C ASP A 10 7.48 -7.56 -2.89
N TRP A 11 6.51 -6.84 -2.31
CA TRP A 11 5.31 -6.41 -3.04
C TRP A 11 5.58 -5.31 -4.07
N GLY A 12 6.70 -4.59 -3.95
CA GLY A 12 7.07 -3.50 -4.84
C GLY A 12 6.31 -2.20 -4.56
N LEU A 13 6.21 -1.34 -5.56
CA LEU A 13 5.46 -0.09 -5.46
C LEU A 13 3.96 -0.39 -5.48
N GLY A 14 3.20 0.31 -4.63
CA GLY A 14 1.75 0.18 -4.54
C GLY A 14 1.04 1.48 -4.88
N GLN A 15 0.00 1.41 -5.70
CA GLN A 15 -0.90 2.54 -5.96
C GLN A 15 -2.14 2.45 -5.07
N VAL A 16 -2.38 3.47 -4.26
CA VAL A 16 -3.60 3.56 -3.44
C VAL A 16 -4.81 3.79 -4.35
N GLN A 17 -5.81 2.91 -4.27
CA GLN A 17 -7.08 3.01 -5.00
C GLN A 17 -8.20 3.60 -4.13
N SER A 18 -8.21 3.30 -2.84
CA SER A 18 -9.19 3.85 -1.89
C SER A 18 -8.67 3.83 -0.46
N ASN A 19 -9.22 4.69 0.39
CA ASN A 19 -8.98 4.71 1.84
C ASN A 19 -10.30 5.02 2.56
N ILE A 20 -10.89 4.02 3.22
CA ILE A 20 -12.20 4.15 3.88
C ILE A 20 -12.12 3.44 5.24
N GLY A 21 -12.42 4.18 6.32
CA GLY A 21 -12.51 3.62 7.67
C GLY A 21 -11.21 2.96 8.16
N GLY A 22 -10.05 3.47 7.77
CA GLY A 22 -8.74 2.89 8.10
C GLY A 22 -8.37 1.66 7.28
N ARG A 23 -9.18 1.28 6.29
CA ARG A 23 -8.82 0.26 5.30
C ARG A 23 -8.41 0.92 4.00
N VAL A 24 -7.18 0.65 3.59
CA VAL A 24 -6.55 1.20 2.39
C VAL A 24 -6.45 0.09 1.35
N THR A 25 -7.09 0.27 0.20
CA THR A 25 -6.95 -0.64 -0.93
C THR A 25 -5.78 -0.17 -1.78
N VAL A 26 -4.78 -1.02 -1.97
CA VAL A 26 -3.57 -0.71 -2.74
C VAL A 26 -3.35 -1.78 -3.79
N ASN A 27 -3.07 -1.38 -5.03
CA ASN A 27 -2.63 -2.31 -6.07
C ASN A 27 -1.10 -2.27 -6.16
N PHE A 28 -0.45 -3.35 -5.76
CA PHE A 28 1.00 -3.52 -5.77
C PHE A 28 1.49 -4.20 -7.05
N GLU A 29 2.69 -3.84 -7.51
CA GLU A 29 3.30 -4.37 -8.74
C GLU A 29 3.46 -5.90 -8.72
N HIS A 30 3.87 -6.48 -7.59
CA HIS A 30 4.20 -7.90 -7.51
C HIS A 30 3.20 -8.74 -6.71
N ALA A 31 2.32 -8.09 -5.95
CA ALA A 31 1.32 -8.76 -5.10
C ALA A 31 -0.12 -8.49 -5.52
N GLY A 32 -0.34 -7.65 -6.54
CA GLY A 32 -1.66 -7.26 -6.99
C GLY A 32 -2.44 -6.45 -5.94
N LYS A 33 -3.76 -6.57 -5.96
CA LYS A 33 -4.66 -5.78 -5.12
C LYS A 33 -4.74 -6.32 -3.70
N GLN A 34 -4.29 -5.52 -2.73
CA GLN A 34 -4.35 -5.84 -1.31
C GLN A 34 -5.18 -4.80 -0.54
N VAL A 35 -5.95 -5.28 0.43
CA VAL A 35 -6.65 -4.43 1.40
C VAL A 35 -5.84 -4.42 2.68
N ILE A 36 -5.31 -3.25 3.04
CA ILE A 36 -4.44 -3.02 4.17
C ILE A 36 -5.25 -2.35 5.29
N ASP A 37 -5.14 -2.85 6.51
CA ASP A 37 -5.66 -2.13 7.69
C ASP A 37 -4.55 -1.22 8.25
N SER A 38 -4.70 0.09 8.08
CA SER A 38 -3.66 1.08 8.44
C SER A 38 -3.42 1.18 9.95
N ARG A 39 -4.26 0.55 10.77
CA ARG A 39 -4.08 0.45 12.23
C ARG A 39 -3.01 -0.55 12.63
N TYR A 40 -2.73 -1.53 11.76
CA TYR A 40 -1.79 -2.63 12.03
C TYR A 40 -0.61 -2.66 11.07
N VAL A 41 -0.78 -2.11 9.86
CA VAL A 41 0.23 -2.13 8.81
C VAL A 41 0.55 -0.70 8.38
N THR A 42 1.82 -0.33 8.50
CA THR A 42 2.32 0.96 8.03
C THR A 42 2.54 0.93 6.53
N LEU A 43 2.02 1.95 5.84
CA LEU A 43 2.33 2.25 4.45
C LEU A 43 3.12 3.55 4.42
N LEU A 44 4.27 3.55 3.74
CA LEU A 44 5.09 4.74 3.58
C LEU A 44 4.80 5.37 2.22
N PRO A 45 4.51 6.67 2.13
CA PRO A 45 4.36 7.34 0.84
C PRO A 45 5.69 7.32 0.07
N ASP A 46 5.60 7.06 -1.23
CA ASP A 46 6.73 7.15 -2.15
C ASP A 46 6.47 8.34 -3.09
N PHE A 47 7.36 9.34 -3.05
CA PHE A 47 7.28 10.57 -3.84
C PHE A 47 8.24 10.56 -5.04
N SER A 48 8.96 9.46 -5.26
CA SER A 48 9.89 9.32 -6.38
C SER A 48 9.23 8.78 -7.65
N ALA A 49 7.99 8.29 -7.53
CA ALA A 49 7.17 7.72 -8.59
C ALA A 49 6.25 8.76 -9.26
#